data_AF-A0A7X7I9E8-F1
#
_entry.id   AF-A0A7X7I9E8-F1
#
_cell.length_a   1.000
_cell.length_b   1.000
_cell.length_c   1.000
_cell.angle_alpha   90.00
_cell.angle_beta   90.00
_cell.angle_gamma   90.00
#
_symmetry.space_group_name_H-M   'P 1'
#
loop_
_entity.id
_entity.type
_entity.pdbx_description
1 polymer ?
#
loop_
_entity_poly.entity_id
_entity_poly.type
_entity_poly.pdbx_seq_one_letter_code
_entity_poly.pdbx_strand_id
1 'polypeptide(L)'
;MIRILRSVSAVIALTAIYSYSQMIAFNAPSAWLTLRNDTLVAKAQLDTAQLKQKTITVSLLQVANGSKKVLMKKNFKVTDYSMDFSFGKIKKDILGGNEFLRIEWSVPKTDEKGSIEPVGIVDLSKVSTDQKIMAVHVQDGSNADAVSGAIKPEQLQKIGSTEFATAWNKDAFFIVIKKGGDPKNIRFSIDGKNGKNAFLSYPDRIIVYDAVKDSAYGTHYSRAIISDTLKYTEEKWQTEISKETVGDRVVIRMPWYDTGIIPFEARNIGFGVFMAGTDGKVTNSMPAKAQQLIPGTYTDLVLMK
;
A
#
# COMPACT_ATOMS: atom_id res chain seq x y z
N MET A 1 -0.42 17.61 -43.16
CA MET A 1 -1.29 16.66 -42.42
C MET A 1 -0.53 16.25 -41.16
N ILE A 2 -0.66 17.03 -40.08
CA ILE A 2 0.13 16.86 -38.85
C ILE A 2 -0.80 16.21 -37.81
N ARG A 3 -0.52 14.96 -37.44
CA ARG A 3 -1.15 14.29 -36.30
C ARG A 3 -0.59 14.90 -35.02
N ILE A 4 -1.33 15.83 -34.43
CA ILE A 4 -1.05 16.32 -33.09
C ILE A 4 -1.50 15.23 -32.11
N LEU A 5 -0.55 14.43 -31.61
CA LEU A 5 -0.76 13.62 -30.41
C LEU A 5 -0.99 14.58 -29.24
N ARG A 6 -2.22 14.61 -28.71
CA ARG A 6 -2.57 15.38 -27.52
C ARG A 6 -2.59 14.44 -26.32
N SER A 7 -1.46 14.34 -25.63
CA SER A 7 -1.39 13.87 -24.26
C SER A 7 -1.93 14.97 -23.34
N VAL A 8 -2.85 14.63 -22.43
CA VAL A 8 -3.42 15.56 -21.44
C VAL A 8 -2.80 15.26 -20.08
N SER A 9 -2.14 16.27 -19.51
CA SER A 9 -1.83 16.38 -18.08
C SER A 9 -2.74 17.46 -17.49
N ALA A 10 -3.25 17.26 -16.27
CA ALA A 10 -4.02 18.29 -15.56
C ALA A 10 -3.44 18.55 -14.17
N VAL A 11 -3.23 19.83 -13.90
CA VAL A 11 -2.89 20.45 -12.61
C VAL A 11 -4.15 21.17 -12.10
N ILE A 12 -4.34 21.21 -10.77
CA ILE A 12 -5.41 21.97 -10.12
C ILE A 12 -4.96 23.42 -9.93
N ALA A 13 -5.71 24.41 -10.46
CA ALA A 13 -5.68 25.80 -10.02
C ALA A 13 -6.98 26.56 -10.41
N LEU A 14 -7.32 27.61 -9.64
CA LEU A 14 -8.53 28.45 -9.75
C LEU A 14 -8.65 29.25 -11.06
N THR A 15 -9.88 29.26 -11.59
CA THR A 15 -10.58 30.15 -12.57
C THR A 15 -9.82 30.83 -13.72
N ALA A 16 -10.24 30.54 -14.97
CA ALA A 16 -10.89 31.47 -15.92
C ALA A 16 -11.39 30.72 -17.18
N ILE A 17 -12.50 31.19 -17.74
CA ILE A 17 -13.32 30.62 -18.81
C ILE A 17 -12.57 30.59 -20.16
N TYR A 18 -12.68 29.51 -20.95
CA TYR A 18 -13.18 29.53 -22.35
C TYR A 18 -13.32 28.12 -22.95
N SER A 19 -14.33 28.01 -23.79
CA SER A 19 -15.04 26.83 -24.30
C SER A 19 -14.20 25.87 -25.15
N TYR A 20 -14.26 24.57 -24.82
CA TYR A 20 -14.43 23.43 -25.74
C TYR A 20 -14.95 22.25 -24.90
N SER A 21 -15.89 21.47 -25.46
CA SER A 21 -16.60 20.36 -24.81
C SER A 21 -15.70 19.39 -24.02
N GLN A 22 -15.83 19.39 -22.70
CA GLN A 22 -15.25 18.46 -21.71
C GLN A 22 -16.13 18.58 -20.44
N MET A 23 -16.42 17.59 -19.60
CA MET A 23 -16.14 16.17 -19.44
C MET A 23 -16.96 15.77 -18.18
N ILE A 24 -17.61 14.60 -18.13
CA ILE A 24 -18.23 14.14 -16.87
C ILE A 24 -17.11 13.72 -15.92
N ALA A 25 -16.85 14.53 -14.89
CA ALA A 25 -15.73 14.32 -13.99
C ALA A 25 -16.13 13.45 -12.79
N PHE A 26 -15.67 12.20 -12.82
CA PHE A 26 -15.53 11.37 -11.63
C PHE A 26 -14.14 11.63 -11.03
N ASN A 27 -14.04 12.64 -10.15
CA ASN A 27 -12.80 12.95 -9.45
C ASN A 27 -12.68 12.10 -8.19
N ALA A 28 -11.65 11.25 -8.14
CA ALA A 28 -11.16 10.66 -6.91
C ALA A 28 -9.62 10.74 -6.91
N PRO A 29 -8.96 11.01 -5.77
CA PRO A 29 -7.52 11.23 -5.78
C PRO A 29 -6.75 9.94 -6.14
N SER A 30 -6.03 9.97 -7.26
CA SER A 30 -5.17 8.87 -7.77
C SER A 30 -5.89 7.58 -8.16
N ALA A 31 -5.25 6.78 -9.03
CA ALA A 31 -5.75 5.46 -9.41
C ALA A 31 -5.93 4.51 -8.21
N TRP A 32 -5.35 4.79 -7.04
CA TRP A 32 -5.33 3.88 -5.88
C TRP A 32 -5.99 4.56 -4.68
N LEU A 33 -7.14 4.03 -4.24
CA LEU A 33 -7.93 4.58 -3.13
C LEU A 33 -8.14 3.53 -2.05
N THR A 34 -8.32 3.94 -0.79
CA THR A 34 -8.79 3.03 0.26
C THR A 34 -9.83 3.66 1.15
N LEU A 35 -10.85 2.86 1.45
CA LEU A 35 -11.89 3.22 2.41
C LEU A 35 -11.46 2.75 3.80
N ARG A 36 -11.58 3.63 4.81
CA ARG A 36 -11.29 3.32 6.22
C ARG A 36 -12.42 2.57 6.93
N ASN A 37 -13.52 2.35 6.24
CA ASN A 37 -14.69 1.66 6.72
C ASN A 37 -15.34 0.93 5.55
N ASP A 38 -16.35 0.11 5.84
CA ASP A 38 -17.07 -0.66 4.84
C ASP A 38 -18.10 0.16 4.06
N THR A 39 -18.10 1.49 4.17
CA THR A 39 -19.07 2.39 3.54
C THR A 39 -18.44 3.14 2.38
N LEU A 40 -19.07 3.05 1.21
CA LEU A 40 -18.65 3.76 0.00
C LEU A 40 -19.69 4.78 -0.42
N VAL A 41 -19.25 6.03 -0.57
CA VAL A 41 -20.00 7.10 -1.22
C VAL A 41 -19.14 7.62 -2.37
N ALA A 42 -19.62 7.49 -3.60
CA ALA A 42 -18.98 8.09 -4.76
C ALA A 42 -19.66 9.43 -5.06
N LYS A 43 -18.87 10.51 -5.12
CA LYS A 43 -19.37 11.83 -5.52
C LYS A 43 -19.11 12.02 -7.01
N ALA A 44 -20.12 12.44 -7.75
CA ALA A 44 -19.99 12.75 -9.16
C ALA A 44 -20.39 14.19 -9.45
N GLN A 45 -19.66 14.80 -10.39
CA GLN A 45 -20.06 16.03 -11.04
C GLN A 45 -20.45 15.69 -12.47
N LEU A 46 -21.69 16.02 -12.83
CA LEU A 46 -22.35 15.61 -14.05
C LEU A 46 -22.77 16.84 -14.84
N ASP A 47 -22.40 16.90 -16.12
CA ASP A 47 -22.97 17.88 -17.04
C ASP A 47 -24.36 17.41 -17.47
N THR A 48 -25.38 17.87 -16.74
CA THR A 48 -26.77 17.47 -16.96
C THR A 48 -27.37 17.99 -18.27
N ALA A 49 -26.73 19.00 -18.91
CA ALA A 49 -27.16 19.49 -20.21
C ALA A 49 -26.79 18.50 -21.33
N GLN A 50 -25.71 17.74 -21.16
CA GLN A 50 -25.26 16.72 -22.11
C GLN A 50 -25.84 15.34 -21.82
N LEU A 51 -26.23 15.07 -20.57
CA LEU A 51 -26.85 13.82 -20.16
C LEU A 51 -28.34 13.73 -20.57
N LYS A 52 -28.60 13.45 -21.86
CA LYS A 52 -29.97 13.32 -22.41
C LYS A 52 -30.81 12.29 -21.64
N GLN A 53 -30.17 11.21 -21.21
CA GLN A 53 -30.74 10.23 -20.29
C GLN A 53 -30.51 10.68 -18.86
N LYS A 54 -31.56 11.09 -18.15
CA LYS A 54 -31.49 11.52 -16.73
C LYS A 54 -31.36 10.34 -15.76
N THR A 55 -30.60 9.31 -16.14
CA THR A 55 -30.36 8.12 -15.33
C THR A 55 -28.93 7.65 -15.52
N ILE A 56 -28.24 7.34 -14.43
CA ILE A 56 -26.92 6.70 -14.45
C ILE A 56 -27.04 5.36 -13.74
N THR A 57 -26.52 4.31 -14.37
CA THR A 57 -26.32 3.00 -13.74
C THR A 57 -24.94 2.99 -13.11
N VAL A 58 -24.84 2.67 -11.82
CA VAL A 58 -23.56 2.48 -11.15
C VAL A 58 -23.53 1.08 -10.53
N SER A 59 -22.44 0.36 -10.80
CA SER A 59 -22.18 -0.98 -10.29
C SER A 59 -20.91 -0.97 -9.45
N LEU A 60 -20.98 -1.59 -8.28
CA LEU A 60 -19.82 -1.91 -7.46
C LEU A 60 -19.47 -3.37 -7.66
N LEU A 61 -18.24 -3.64 -8.09
CA LEU A 61 -17.74 -4.98 -8.32
C LEU A 61 -16.56 -5.26 -7.38
N GLN A 62 -16.48 -6.50 -6.89
CA GLN A 62 -15.25 -7.08 -6.38
C GLN A 62 -14.54 -7.77 -7.54
N VAL A 63 -13.28 -7.42 -7.76
CA VAL A 63 -12.41 -8.03 -8.76
C VAL A 63 -11.35 -8.84 -8.04
N ALA A 64 -11.21 -10.11 -8.42
CA ALA A 64 -10.22 -11.03 -7.87
C ALA A 64 -9.77 -12.00 -8.97
N ASN A 65 -8.48 -12.01 -9.29
CA ASN A 65 -7.87 -12.93 -10.25
C ASN A 65 -8.66 -13.07 -11.58
N GLY A 66 -9.00 -11.95 -12.21
CA GLY A 66 -9.75 -11.92 -13.48
C GLY A 66 -11.25 -12.18 -13.34
N SER A 67 -11.74 -12.59 -12.16
CA SER A 67 -13.16 -12.78 -11.90
C SER A 67 -13.79 -11.51 -11.33
N LYS A 68 -15.01 -11.19 -11.80
CA LYS A 68 -15.81 -10.07 -11.31
C LYS A 68 -17.06 -10.57 -10.59
N LYS A 69 -17.25 -10.11 -9.37
CA LYS A 69 -18.47 -10.32 -8.61
C LYS A 69 -19.18 -8.99 -8.41
N VAL A 70 -20.38 -8.84 -8.97
CA VAL A 70 -21.22 -7.66 -8.71
C VAL A 70 -21.67 -7.72 -7.25
N LEU A 71 -21.24 -6.74 -6.45
CA LEU A 71 -21.66 -6.59 -5.06
C LEU A 71 -22.95 -5.77 -4.97
N MET A 72 -23.07 -4.76 -5.83
CA MET A 72 -24.22 -3.88 -5.87
C MET A 72 -24.38 -3.29 -7.27
N LYS A 73 -25.62 -3.07 -7.69
CA LYS A 73 -25.96 -2.33 -8.89
C LYS A 73 -27.17 -1.44 -8.59
N LYS A 74 -27.05 -0.15 -8.89
CA LYS A 74 -28.10 0.83 -8.64
C LYS A 74 -28.26 1.74 -9.84
N ASN A 75 -29.51 2.10 -10.12
CA ASN A 75 -29.85 3.14 -11.08
C ASN A 75 -30.18 4.39 -10.29
N PHE A 76 -29.53 5.49 -10.63
CA PHE A 76 -29.73 6.79 -10.01
C PHE A 76 -30.35 7.72 -11.01
N LYS A 77 -31.47 8.35 -10.63
CA LYS A 77 -32.06 9.44 -11.40
C LYS A 77 -31.18 10.67 -11.24
N VAL A 78 -30.78 11.28 -12.35
CA VAL A 78 -29.98 12.51 -12.35
C VAL A 78 -30.91 13.70 -12.20
N THR A 79 -30.85 14.32 -11.03
CA THR A 79 -31.69 15.48 -10.67
C THR A 79 -30.88 16.77 -10.57
N ASP A 80 -29.57 16.67 -10.42
CA ASP A 80 -28.69 17.82 -10.20
C ASP A 80 -27.30 17.59 -10.82
N TYR A 81 -26.49 18.65 -10.95
CA TYR A 81 -25.13 18.63 -11.49
C TYR A 81 -24.10 18.01 -10.55
N SER A 82 -24.43 17.84 -9.27
CA SER A 82 -23.62 17.10 -8.30
C SER A 82 -24.49 16.09 -7.56
N MET A 83 -24.00 14.86 -7.46
CA MET A 83 -24.73 13.78 -6.79
C MET A 83 -23.81 12.87 -5.99
N ASP A 84 -24.32 12.45 -4.84
CA ASP A 84 -23.69 11.46 -3.98
C ASP A 84 -24.35 10.09 -4.23
N PHE A 85 -23.56 9.13 -4.73
CA PHE A 85 -23.97 7.74 -4.91
C PHE A 85 -23.55 6.91 -3.70
N SER A 86 -24.50 6.64 -2.80
CA SER A 86 -24.26 5.78 -1.64
C SER A 86 -24.48 4.30 -1.99
N PHE A 87 -23.42 3.51 -1.81
CA PHE A 87 -23.47 2.05 -1.90
C PHE A 87 -23.79 1.40 -0.55
N GLY A 88 -23.84 2.18 0.54
CA GLY A 88 -24.04 1.65 1.88
C GLY A 88 -22.89 0.73 2.32
N LYS A 89 -23.19 -0.21 3.22
CA LYS A 89 -22.23 -1.16 3.77
C LYS A 89 -21.94 -2.29 2.79
N ILE A 90 -20.67 -2.44 2.44
CA ILE A 90 -20.14 -3.48 1.53
C ILE A 90 -19.99 -4.83 2.26
N LYS A 91 -19.96 -4.83 3.61
CA LYS A 91 -19.73 -6.01 4.46
C LYS A 91 -18.38 -6.69 4.16
N LYS A 92 -17.35 -5.87 3.97
CA LYS A 92 -15.96 -6.29 3.76
C LYS A 92 -15.08 -5.49 4.71
N ASP A 93 -14.41 -6.17 5.63
CA ASP A 93 -13.57 -5.53 6.64
C ASP A 93 -12.19 -5.19 6.07
N ILE A 94 -11.61 -6.08 5.26
CA ILE A 94 -10.31 -5.89 4.61
C ILE A 94 -10.39 -6.37 3.17
N LEU A 95 -9.94 -5.54 2.24
CA LEU A 95 -9.91 -5.80 0.81
C LEU A 95 -8.73 -5.06 0.18
N GLY A 96 -7.87 -5.83 -0.47
CA GLY A 96 -6.58 -5.40 -1.01
C GLY A 96 -5.80 -6.66 -1.39
N GLY A 97 -4.49 -6.59 -1.51
CA GLY A 97 -3.73 -7.73 -2.02
C GLY A 97 -3.93 -7.92 -3.53
N ASN A 98 -4.43 -9.08 -3.89
CA ASN A 98 -4.75 -9.42 -5.27
C ASN A 98 -6.22 -9.13 -5.61
N GLU A 99 -6.94 -8.53 -4.67
CA GLU A 99 -8.35 -8.19 -4.78
C GLU A 99 -8.55 -6.69 -4.64
N PHE A 100 -9.51 -6.15 -5.40
CA PHE A 100 -9.87 -4.74 -5.34
C PHE A 100 -11.34 -4.54 -5.70
N LEU A 101 -11.87 -3.39 -5.31
CA LEU A 101 -13.17 -2.92 -5.76
C LEU A 101 -13.00 -2.09 -7.02
N ARG A 102 -13.95 -2.26 -7.93
CA ARG A 102 -14.14 -1.42 -9.12
C ARG A 102 -15.51 -0.81 -9.05
N ILE A 103 -15.58 0.50 -9.27
CA ILE A 103 -16.84 1.21 -9.51
C ILE A 103 -16.97 1.34 -11.03
N GLU A 104 -17.97 0.73 -11.64
CA GLU A 104 -18.31 0.92 -13.05
C GLU A 104 -19.57 1.78 -13.15
N TRP A 105 -19.57 2.75 -14.05
CA TRP A 105 -20.74 3.57 -14.34
C TRP A 105 -21.06 3.56 -15.83
N SER A 106 -22.34 3.70 -16.15
CA SER A 106 -22.82 3.86 -17.53
C SER A 106 -24.11 4.64 -17.61
N VAL A 107 -24.32 5.31 -18.73
CA VAL A 107 -25.59 5.98 -19.07
C VAL A 107 -26.39 5.05 -19.99
N PRO A 108 -27.60 4.59 -19.59
CA PRO A 108 -28.36 3.63 -20.37
C PRO A 108 -28.62 4.10 -21.80
N LYS A 109 -28.58 3.16 -22.75
CA LYS A 109 -28.81 3.41 -24.19
C LYS A 109 -27.82 4.43 -24.82
N THR A 110 -26.65 4.59 -24.24
CA THR A 110 -25.53 5.38 -24.80
C THR A 110 -24.23 4.60 -24.66
N ASP A 111 -23.16 5.09 -25.29
CA ASP A 111 -21.81 4.54 -25.14
C ASP A 111 -21.03 5.14 -23.95
N GLU A 112 -21.63 6.11 -23.24
CA GLU A 112 -20.99 6.78 -22.11
C GLU A 112 -20.86 5.83 -20.91
N LYS A 113 -19.62 5.56 -20.52
CA LYS A 113 -19.26 4.68 -19.42
C LYS A 113 -17.86 5.01 -18.91
N GLY A 114 -17.55 4.52 -17.71
CA GLY A 114 -16.21 4.59 -17.15
C GLY A 114 -16.07 3.73 -15.90
N SER A 115 -14.85 3.70 -15.37
CA SER A 115 -14.52 2.95 -14.16
C SER A 115 -13.58 3.71 -13.24
N ILE A 116 -13.67 3.42 -11.95
CA ILE A 116 -12.72 3.84 -10.91
C ILE A 116 -12.15 2.58 -10.29
N GLU A 117 -10.84 2.40 -10.40
CA GLU A 117 -10.11 1.26 -9.87
C GLU A 117 -8.60 1.52 -9.75
N PRO A 118 -7.89 0.77 -8.88
CA PRO A 118 -8.45 -0.11 -7.85
C PRO A 118 -8.78 0.62 -6.53
N VAL A 119 -9.87 0.19 -5.89
CA VAL A 119 -10.27 0.68 -4.56
C VAL A 119 -10.15 -0.45 -3.53
N GLY A 120 -9.35 -0.26 -2.48
CA GLY A 120 -9.28 -1.18 -1.35
C GLY A 120 -10.17 -0.78 -0.16
N ILE A 121 -10.32 -1.68 0.80
CA ILE A 121 -10.97 -1.42 2.09
C ILE A 121 -10.02 -1.85 3.20
N VAL A 122 -9.84 -1.01 4.21
CA VAL A 122 -9.25 -1.42 5.48
C VAL A 122 -10.06 -0.79 6.61
N ASP A 123 -10.86 -1.60 7.29
CA ASP A 123 -11.47 -1.21 8.55
C ASP A 123 -10.41 -1.22 9.66
N LEU A 124 -9.91 -0.03 10.00
CA LEU A 124 -8.88 0.14 11.02
C LEU A 124 -9.33 -0.35 12.40
N SER A 125 -10.64 -0.44 12.67
CA SER A 125 -11.15 -1.00 13.94
C SER A 125 -10.91 -2.52 14.05
N LYS A 126 -10.61 -3.19 12.93
CA LYS A 126 -10.33 -4.63 12.86
C LYS A 126 -8.84 -4.94 12.81
N VAL A 127 -7.99 -3.93 12.73
CA VAL A 127 -6.54 -4.05 12.70
C VAL A 127 -5.97 -3.64 14.06
N SER A 128 -4.98 -4.38 14.57
CA SER A 128 -4.28 -3.97 15.79
C SER A 128 -3.39 -2.75 15.50
N THR A 129 -3.61 -1.64 16.20
CA THR A 129 -2.92 -0.35 15.94
C THR A 129 -2.00 0.12 17.06
N ASP A 130 -1.94 -0.63 18.17
CA ASP A 130 -1.32 -0.16 19.41
C ASP A 130 0.19 -0.44 19.49
N GLN A 131 0.67 -1.48 18.80
CA GLN A 131 2.05 -1.91 18.89
C GLN A 131 2.94 -1.15 17.89
N LYS A 132 3.70 -0.15 18.34
CA LYS A 132 4.71 0.53 17.49
C LYS A 132 6.04 -0.21 17.48
N ILE A 133 6.77 -0.08 16.37
CA ILE A 133 8.15 -0.55 16.27
C ILE A 133 9.08 0.66 16.37
N MET A 134 10.08 0.57 17.23
CA MET A 134 11.02 1.68 17.46
C MET A 134 12.34 1.36 16.78
N ALA A 135 12.76 2.22 15.86
CA ALA A 135 14.10 2.17 15.29
C ALA A 135 15.05 2.99 16.15
N VAL A 136 16.02 2.34 16.77
CA VAL A 136 17.05 2.98 17.61
C VAL A 136 17.96 3.84 16.73
N HIS A 137 18.18 5.09 17.10
CA HIS A 137 19.14 5.92 16.39
C HIS A 137 20.57 5.46 16.72
N VAL A 138 21.40 5.30 15.68
CA VAL A 138 22.82 4.96 15.78
C VAL A 138 23.65 6.01 15.09
N GLN A 139 24.94 6.09 15.41
CA GLN A 139 25.82 7.08 14.81
C GLN A 139 25.95 6.86 13.28
N ASP A 140 26.07 7.95 12.52
CA ASP A 140 26.40 7.89 11.10
C ASP A 140 27.73 7.14 10.86
N GLY A 141 27.80 6.33 9.80
CA GLY A 141 28.97 5.49 9.54
C GLY A 141 29.16 4.29 10.48
N SER A 142 28.19 3.98 11.37
CA SER A 142 28.26 2.78 12.21
C SER A 142 28.36 1.50 11.38
N ASN A 143 29.26 0.60 11.78
CA ASN A 143 29.40 -0.75 11.22
C ASN A 143 28.44 -1.74 11.91
N ALA A 144 28.42 -2.99 11.44
CA ALA A 144 27.52 -4.02 11.97
C ALA A 144 27.71 -4.28 13.48
N ASP A 145 28.95 -4.28 13.98
CA ASP A 145 29.24 -4.47 15.41
C ASP A 145 28.65 -3.35 16.27
N ALA A 146 28.86 -2.09 15.88
CA ALA A 146 28.34 -0.92 16.59
C ALA A 146 26.80 -0.91 16.59
N VAL A 147 26.18 -1.23 15.44
CA VAL A 147 24.72 -1.33 15.33
C VAL A 147 24.19 -2.46 16.21
N SER A 148 24.82 -3.64 16.16
CA SER A 148 24.46 -4.78 16.99
C SER A 148 24.58 -4.46 18.48
N GLY A 149 25.68 -3.82 18.91
CA GLY A 149 25.92 -3.43 20.29
C GLY A 149 24.98 -2.35 20.83
N ALA A 150 24.42 -1.50 19.96
CA ALA A 150 23.45 -0.48 20.35
C ALA A 150 22.07 -1.06 20.72
N ILE A 151 21.74 -2.26 20.22
CA ILE A 151 20.46 -2.92 20.49
C ILE A 151 20.50 -3.65 21.84
N LYS A 152 19.70 -3.16 22.79
CA LYS A 152 19.51 -3.76 24.11
C LYS A 152 18.49 -4.90 24.07
N PRO A 153 18.56 -5.89 24.98
CA PRO A 153 17.63 -7.03 25.01
C PRO A 153 16.15 -6.62 25.06
N GLU A 154 15.81 -5.57 25.81
CA GLU A 154 14.44 -5.06 25.94
C GLU A 154 13.89 -4.38 24.68
N GLN A 155 14.76 -4.06 23.71
CA GLN A 155 14.37 -3.47 22.42
C GLN A 155 14.07 -4.55 21.37
N LEU A 156 14.38 -5.81 21.67
CA LEU A 156 14.03 -6.93 20.80
C LEU A 156 12.52 -7.20 20.87
N GLN A 157 11.91 -7.24 19.69
CA GLN A 157 10.53 -7.62 19.49
C GLN A 157 10.45 -9.04 18.98
N LYS A 158 9.40 -9.76 19.38
CA LYS A 158 9.22 -11.16 19.04
C LYS A 158 8.11 -11.36 18.01
N ILE A 159 8.43 -12.03 16.92
CA ILE A 159 7.48 -12.56 15.94
C ILE A 159 7.67 -14.08 15.86
N GLY A 160 6.63 -14.84 16.21
CA GLY A 160 6.74 -16.29 16.35
C GLY A 160 7.87 -16.69 17.31
N SER A 161 8.85 -17.45 16.82
CA SER A 161 10.05 -17.86 17.57
C SER A 161 11.27 -16.96 17.34
N THR A 162 11.15 -15.91 16.52
CA THR A 162 12.27 -15.02 16.18
C THR A 162 12.17 -13.69 16.90
N GLU A 163 13.33 -13.22 17.36
CA GLU A 163 13.52 -11.90 17.95
C GLU A 163 14.23 -10.98 16.96
N PHE A 164 13.78 -9.74 16.84
CA PHE A 164 14.38 -8.74 15.97
C PHE A 164 14.30 -7.34 16.59
N ALA A 165 15.17 -6.44 16.16
CA ALA A 165 15.08 -5.02 16.44
C ALA A 165 15.40 -4.22 15.18
N THR A 166 15.17 -2.93 15.24
CA THR A 166 15.44 -2.00 14.15
C THR A 166 16.31 -0.86 14.64
N ALA A 167 17.19 -0.36 13.78
CA ALA A 167 18.00 0.82 14.02
C ALA A 167 18.05 1.70 12.77
N TRP A 168 18.47 2.95 12.92
CA TRP A 168 18.55 3.89 11.81
C TRP A 168 19.63 4.96 12.01
N ASN A 169 20.12 5.49 10.91
CA ASN A 169 20.88 6.75 10.84
C ASN A 169 20.61 7.43 9.49
N LYS A 170 21.35 8.50 9.15
CA LYS A 170 21.12 9.20 7.86
C LYS A 170 21.46 8.34 6.63
N ASP A 171 22.34 7.36 6.78
CA ASP A 171 22.90 6.57 5.68
C ASP A 171 22.03 5.35 5.36
N ALA A 172 21.46 4.72 6.39
CA ALA A 172 20.75 3.45 6.24
C ALA A 172 19.71 3.18 7.34
N PHE A 173 18.80 2.28 7.00
CA PHE A 173 17.99 1.53 7.94
C PHE A 173 18.64 0.20 8.24
N PHE A 174 18.53 -0.25 9.48
CA PHE A 174 19.12 -1.50 9.94
C PHE A 174 18.06 -2.40 10.56
N ILE A 175 18.19 -3.70 10.28
CA ILE A 175 17.40 -4.75 10.90
C ILE A 175 18.36 -5.69 11.59
N VAL A 176 18.17 -5.89 12.90
CA VAL A 176 18.98 -6.79 13.71
C VAL A 176 18.13 -7.99 14.09
N ILE A 177 18.50 -9.18 13.64
CA ILE A 177 17.76 -10.42 13.87
C ILE A 177 18.59 -11.31 14.79
N LYS A 178 18.01 -11.82 15.87
CA LYS A 178 18.67 -12.80 16.73
C LYS A 178 18.52 -14.20 16.15
N LYS A 179 19.63 -14.93 16.05
CA LYS A 179 19.68 -16.33 15.61
C LYS A 179 19.07 -17.25 16.67
N GLY A 180 18.45 -18.35 16.25
CA GLY A 180 17.90 -19.37 17.16
C GLY A 180 16.38 -19.56 17.09
N GLY A 181 15.69 -18.89 16.16
CA GLY A 181 14.28 -19.17 15.83
C GLY A 181 14.12 -20.19 14.69
N ASP A 182 12.90 -20.69 14.53
CA ASP A 182 12.49 -21.68 13.51
C ASP A 182 11.97 -21.10 12.16
N PRO A 183 11.95 -19.78 11.85
CA PRO A 183 11.55 -19.34 10.52
C PRO A 183 12.67 -19.54 9.52
N LYS A 184 12.27 -20.08 8.37
CA LYS A 184 13.11 -20.17 7.17
C LYS A 184 13.20 -18.82 6.45
N ASN A 185 12.17 -17.98 6.56
CA ASN A 185 12.08 -16.70 5.87
C ASN A 185 11.36 -15.66 6.73
N ILE A 186 11.97 -14.48 6.90
CA ILE A 186 11.34 -13.32 7.54
C ILE A 186 11.35 -12.14 6.57
N ARG A 187 10.21 -11.46 6.47
CA ARG A 187 9.96 -10.38 5.51
C ARG A 187 9.57 -9.12 6.25
N PHE A 188 10.20 -8.00 5.90
CA PHE A 188 9.95 -6.68 6.43
C PHE A 188 9.41 -5.82 5.31
N SER A 189 8.12 -5.52 5.37
CA SER A 189 7.42 -4.72 4.36
C SER A 189 7.40 -3.27 4.80
N ILE A 190 7.79 -2.37 3.91
CA ILE A 190 7.93 -0.94 4.19
C ILE A 190 6.95 -0.17 3.31
N ASP A 191 6.22 0.76 3.91
CA ASP A 191 5.40 1.75 3.21
C ASP A 191 5.80 3.18 3.61
N GLY A 192 6.49 3.87 2.71
CA GLY A 192 6.98 5.23 2.92
C GLY A 192 5.88 6.31 2.95
N LYS A 193 4.65 5.96 2.56
CA LYS A 193 3.51 6.90 2.38
C LYS A 193 2.63 7.05 3.63
N ASN A 194 3.14 6.56 4.78
CA ASN A 194 2.59 6.62 6.14
C ASN A 194 1.68 5.42 6.48
N GLY A 195 2.11 4.56 7.40
CA GLY A 195 1.51 3.26 7.73
C GLY A 195 0.05 3.24 8.20
N LYS A 196 -0.54 4.41 8.45
CA LYS A 196 -1.93 4.58 8.92
C LYS A 196 -2.79 5.45 8.01
N ASN A 197 -2.28 5.86 6.85
CA ASN A 197 -3.08 6.60 5.89
C ASN A 197 -4.05 5.66 5.16
N ALA A 198 -5.26 6.17 4.87
CA ALA A 198 -6.31 5.52 4.07
C ALA A 198 -5.92 5.34 2.59
N PHE A 199 -4.64 5.27 2.27
CA PHE A 199 -4.16 5.05 0.92
C PHE A 199 -3.49 3.69 0.97
N LEU A 200 -4.16 2.63 0.50
CA LEU A 200 -3.45 1.42 0.09
C LEU A 200 -2.65 1.78 -1.16
N SER A 201 -1.53 2.47 -0.96
CA SER A 201 -0.34 2.06 -1.69
C SER A 201 0.04 0.71 -1.11
N TYR A 202 -0.01 -0.32 -1.95
CA TYR A 202 0.66 -1.59 -1.68
C TYR A 202 2.13 -1.37 -1.29
N PRO A 203 2.72 -2.26 -0.47
CA PRO A 203 4.10 -2.14 -0.10
C PRO A 203 4.87 -2.59 -1.32
N ASP A 204 5.43 -1.61 -2.00
CA ASP A 204 6.27 -1.83 -3.16
C ASP A 204 7.71 -2.07 -2.73
N ARG A 205 8.01 -2.20 -1.42
CA ARG A 205 9.33 -2.46 -0.85
C ARG A 205 9.25 -3.52 0.24
N ILE A 206 9.91 -4.65 0.01
CA ILE A 206 9.99 -5.76 0.97
C ILE A 206 11.45 -6.17 1.11
N ILE A 207 11.94 -6.24 2.34
CA ILE A 207 13.24 -6.81 2.68
C ILE A 207 13.03 -8.22 3.19
N VAL A 208 13.78 -9.17 2.66
CA VAL A 208 13.66 -10.58 2.99
C VAL A 208 14.99 -11.06 3.56
N TYR A 209 14.93 -11.74 4.69
CA TYR A 209 16.03 -12.56 5.19
C TYR A 209 15.64 -14.04 5.09
N ASP A 210 16.39 -14.78 4.28
CA ASP A 210 16.29 -16.23 4.14
C ASP A 210 17.35 -16.86 5.06
N ALA A 211 16.89 -17.41 6.19
CA ALA A 211 17.75 -18.01 7.19
C ALA A 211 18.39 -19.33 6.70
N VAL A 212 17.76 -20.03 5.74
CA VAL A 212 18.29 -21.29 5.19
C VAL A 212 19.48 -21.01 4.28
N LYS A 213 19.40 -19.95 3.48
CA LYS A 213 20.49 -19.50 2.61
C LYS A 213 21.45 -18.52 3.27
N ASP A 214 21.13 -18.10 4.50
CA ASP A 214 21.78 -17.01 5.23
C ASP A 214 22.01 -15.76 4.35
N SER A 215 20.97 -15.35 3.63
CA SER A 215 21.01 -14.26 2.68
C SER A 215 19.91 -13.22 2.94
N ALA A 216 20.22 -11.96 2.63
CA ALA A 216 19.26 -10.87 2.66
C ALA A 216 19.13 -10.27 1.26
N TYR A 217 17.90 -9.93 0.86
CA TYR A 217 17.62 -9.28 -0.42
C TYR A 217 16.39 -8.39 -0.31
N GLY A 218 16.28 -7.45 -1.25
CA GLY A 218 15.16 -6.53 -1.35
C GLY A 218 14.36 -6.84 -2.60
N THR A 219 13.04 -6.74 -2.47
CA THR A 219 12.11 -6.85 -3.58
C THR A 219 11.37 -5.53 -3.72
N HIS A 220 11.41 -4.96 -4.92
CA HIS A 220 10.58 -3.84 -5.31
C HIS A 220 9.49 -4.34 -6.26
N TYR A 221 8.24 -3.93 -6.12
CA TYR A 221 7.19 -4.26 -7.08
C TYR A 221 6.64 -3.03 -7.81
N SER A 222 6.64 -3.06 -9.14
CA SER A 222 5.73 -2.25 -9.95
C SER A 222 4.41 -3.00 -10.15
N ARG A 223 3.34 -2.28 -10.52
CA ARG A 223 2.00 -2.86 -10.59
C ARG A 223 1.15 -2.25 -11.69
N ALA A 224 0.28 -3.08 -12.26
CA ALA A 224 -0.70 -2.68 -13.26
C ALA A 224 -1.95 -3.57 -13.18
N ILE A 225 -3.11 -3.01 -13.52
CA ILE A 225 -4.29 -3.82 -13.80
C ILE A 225 -4.22 -4.25 -15.25
N ILE A 226 -4.09 -5.57 -15.49
CA ILE A 226 -4.06 -6.17 -16.82
C ILE A 226 -5.12 -7.27 -16.85
N SER A 227 -6.09 -7.14 -17.75
CA SER A 227 -7.20 -8.11 -17.92
C SER A 227 -7.91 -8.41 -16.60
N ASP A 228 -8.36 -7.36 -15.91
CA ASP A 228 -9.10 -7.46 -14.64
C ASP A 228 -8.32 -8.21 -13.54
N THR A 229 -6.99 -8.20 -13.62
CA THR A 229 -6.09 -8.78 -12.64
C THR A 229 -5.08 -7.74 -12.24
N LEU A 230 -4.88 -7.57 -10.93
CA LEU A 230 -3.78 -6.77 -10.42
C LEU A 230 -2.49 -7.59 -10.56
N LYS A 231 -1.63 -7.20 -11.49
CA LYS A 231 -0.33 -7.83 -11.73
C LYS A 231 0.77 -7.08 -11.00
N TYR A 232 1.67 -7.85 -10.40
CA TYR A 232 2.88 -7.38 -9.76
C TYR A 232 4.06 -7.80 -10.61
N THR A 233 4.92 -6.84 -10.92
CA THR A 233 6.17 -7.08 -11.62
C THR A 233 7.29 -6.75 -10.66
N GLU A 234 8.16 -7.71 -10.41
CA GLU A 234 9.35 -7.50 -9.59
C GLU A 234 10.34 -6.60 -10.33
N GLU A 235 10.74 -5.54 -9.66
CA GLU A 235 11.77 -4.61 -10.04
C GLU A 235 13.02 -4.89 -9.20
N LYS A 236 14.19 -4.72 -9.82
CA LYS A 236 15.46 -4.89 -9.12
C LYS A 236 15.69 -3.72 -8.16
N TRP A 237 16.14 -4.05 -6.95
CA TRP A 237 16.71 -3.07 -6.03
C TRP A 237 18.02 -2.50 -6.63
N GLN A 238 18.22 -1.18 -6.60
CA GLN A 238 19.39 -0.56 -7.23
C GLN A 238 20.62 -0.56 -6.32
N THR A 239 20.42 -0.35 -5.02
CA THR A 239 21.51 -0.37 -4.02
C THR A 239 21.72 -1.75 -3.42
N GLU A 240 22.94 -2.03 -2.98
CA GLU A 240 23.22 -3.29 -2.29
C GLU A 240 22.60 -3.29 -0.89
N ILE A 241 21.89 -4.36 -0.56
CA ILE A 241 21.50 -4.69 0.82
C ILE A 241 22.59 -5.61 1.38
N SER A 242 23.33 -5.13 2.37
CA SER A 242 24.41 -5.92 2.99
C SER A 242 23.90 -6.65 4.22
N LYS A 243 24.54 -7.79 4.51
CA LYS A 243 24.23 -8.65 5.66
C LYS A 243 25.53 -9.09 6.32
N GLU A 244 25.64 -8.87 7.62
CA GLU A 244 26.77 -9.29 8.44
C GLU A 244 26.27 -10.06 9.67
N THR A 245 27.04 -11.06 10.11
CA THR A 245 26.75 -11.78 11.37
C THR A 245 27.69 -11.27 12.45
N VAL A 246 27.12 -10.84 13.57
CA VAL A 246 27.84 -10.38 14.77
C VAL A 246 27.38 -11.25 15.93
N GLY A 247 28.21 -12.23 16.34
CA GLY A 247 27.84 -13.19 17.38
C GLY A 247 26.57 -13.96 17.04
N ASP A 248 25.56 -13.89 17.92
CA ASP A 248 24.24 -14.50 17.75
C ASP A 248 23.27 -13.62 16.94
N ARG A 249 23.72 -12.52 16.35
CA ARG A 249 22.88 -11.57 15.61
C ARG A 249 23.25 -11.49 14.14
N VAL A 250 22.25 -11.23 13.31
CA VAL A 250 22.38 -10.87 11.90
C VAL A 250 21.99 -9.42 11.77
N VAL A 251 22.88 -8.61 11.20
CA VAL A 251 22.65 -7.20 10.93
C VAL A 251 22.47 -7.03 9.43
N ILE A 252 21.30 -6.57 9.02
CA ILE A 252 20.97 -6.25 7.64
C ILE A 252 20.98 -4.73 7.53
N ARG A 253 21.75 -4.21 6.57
CA ARG A 253 21.84 -2.79 6.28
C ARG A 253 21.18 -2.51 4.93
N MET A 254 20.23 -1.58 4.95
CA MET A 254 19.49 -1.15 3.77
C MET A 254 19.67 0.37 3.58
N PRO A 255 20.28 0.83 2.48
CA PRO A 255 20.30 2.25 2.13
C PRO A 255 18.90 2.82 1.94
N TRP A 256 18.69 4.06 2.35
CA TRP A 256 17.38 4.72 2.23
C TRP A 256 16.93 4.98 0.79
N TYR A 257 17.88 5.10 -0.16
CA TYR A 257 17.63 5.51 -1.53
C TYR A 257 16.48 4.74 -2.19
N ASP A 258 16.56 3.42 -2.23
CA ASP A 258 15.54 2.59 -2.87
C ASP A 258 14.22 2.58 -2.11
N THR A 259 14.20 2.90 -0.82
CA THR A 259 12.95 2.95 -0.03
C THR A 259 12.06 4.14 -0.40
N GLY A 260 12.63 5.19 -1.02
CA GLY A 260 11.93 6.44 -1.26
C GLY A 260 11.59 7.24 0.01
N ILE A 261 12.22 6.92 1.14
CA ILE A 261 12.03 7.57 2.44
C ILE A 261 13.21 8.47 2.74
N ILE A 262 12.92 9.70 3.17
CA ILE A 262 13.93 10.62 3.72
C ILE A 262 13.92 10.44 5.24
N PRO A 263 15.03 9.97 5.85
CA PRO A 263 15.09 9.72 7.29
C PRO A 263 15.21 11.03 8.09
N PHE A 264 14.43 11.14 9.17
CA PHE A 264 14.55 12.18 10.18
C PHE A 264 13.92 11.72 11.50
N GLU A 265 14.32 12.33 12.61
CA GLU A 265 13.83 12.01 13.95
C GLU A 265 12.30 12.08 14.04
N ALA A 266 11.70 11.13 14.77
CA ALA A 266 10.26 10.98 14.96
C ALA A 266 9.45 10.76 13.66
N ARG A 267 10.10 10.45 12.53
CA ARG A 267 9.41 10.01 11.32
C ARG A 267 8.67 8.70 11.59
N ASN A 268 7.42 8.62 11.14
CA ASN A 268 6.63 7.39 11.11
C ASN A 268 6.63 6.80 9.70
N ILE A 269 6.83 5.50 9.61
CA ILE A 269 6.88 4.70 8.38
C ILE A 269 5.95 3.51 8.56
N GLY A 270 5.19 3.13 7.54
CA GLY A 270 4.42 1.89 7.60
C GLY A 270 5.33 0.68 7.59
N PHE A 271 5.16 -0.21 8.56
CA PHE A 271 6.05 -1.35 8.73
C PHE A 271 5.28 -2.59 9.16
N GLY A 272 5.44 -3.66 8.39
CA GLY A 272 4.88 -4.97 8.68
C GLY A 272 5.98 -6.02 8.69
N VAL A 273 5.98 -6.91 9.68
CA VAL A 273 6.92 -8.04 9.75
C VAL A 273 6.15 -9.33 9.57
N PHE A 274 6.66 -10.23 8.73
CA PHE A 274 5.99 -11.47 8.35
C PHE A 274 6.97 -12.62 8.40
N MET A 275 6.61 -13.70 9.10
CA MET A 275 7.31 -14.98 8.94
C MET A 275 6.61 -15.79 7.86
N ALA A 276 7.39 -16.39 6.96
CA ALA A 276 6.87 -17.25 5.91
C ALA A 276 7.49 -18.65 5.96
N GLY A 277 6.66 -19.65 5.64
CA GLY A 277 7.10 -21.03 5.42
C GLY A 277 7.85 -21.21 4.10
N THR A 278 8.27 -22.45 3.80
CA THR A 278 8.93 -22.79 2.52
C THR A 278 8.04 -22.61 1.30
N ASP A 279 6.73 -22.71 1.49
CA ASP A 279 5.70 -22.45 0.48
C ASP A 279 5.45 -20.96 0.24
N GLY A 280 6.16 -20.08 0.97
CA GLY A 280 6.01 -18.64 0.91
C GLY A 280 4.77 -18.12 1.63
N LYS A 281 3.98 -19.00 2.27
CA LYS A 281 2.78 -18.63 3.02
C LYS A 281 3.16 -18.01 4.35
N VAL A 282 2.55 -16.87 4.66
CA VAL A 282 2.75 -16.18 5.94
C VAL A 282 2.16 -17.01 7.09
N THR A 283 2.98 -17.33 8.09
CA THR A 283 2.57 -18.06 9.30
C THR A 283 2.33 -17.15 10.50
N ASN A 284 3.08 -16.05 10.59
CA ASN A 284 2.96 -15.05 11.65
C ASN A 284 3.14 -13.66 11.06
N SER A 285 2.50 -12.67 11.69
CA SER A 285 2.64 -11.27 11.33
C SER A 285 2.72 -10.37 12.56
N MET A 286 3.41 -9.24 12.40
CA MET A 286 3.46 -8.13 13.33
C MET A 286 3.12 -6.84 12.57
N PRO A 287 2.06 -6.10 12.95
CA PRO A 287 1.11 -6.43 14.03
C PRO A 287 0.29 -7.69 13.71
N ALA A 288 -0.29 -8.30 14.74
CA ALA A 288 -1.06 -9.53 14.57
C ALA A 288 -2.19 -9.35 13.53
N LYS A 289 -2.35 -10.33 12.63
CA LYS A 289 -3.31 -10.32 11.51
C LYS A 289 -3.03 -9.29 10.41
N ALA A 290 -1.88 -8.61 10.43
CA ALA A 290 -1.44 -7.84 9.27
C ALA A 290 -1.35 -8.73 8.03
N GLN A 291 -1.64 -8.16 6.86
CA GLN A 291 -1.56 -8.82 5.57
C GLN A 291 -0.45 -8.17 4.73
N GLN A 292 0.55 -8.96 4.30
CA GLN A 292 1.78 -8.49 3.63
C GLN A 292 1.55 -7.66 2.35
N LEU A 293 0.36 -7.71 1.76
CA LEU A 293 0.06 -6.93 0.56
C LEU A 293 -0.92 -5.79 0.86
N ILE A 294 -1.18 -5.46 2.12
CA ILE A 294 -2.19 -4.47 2.51
C ILE A 294 -1.58 -3.54 3.57
N PRO A 295 -0.86 -2.47 3.18
CA PRO A 295 -0.10 -1.65 4.14
C PRO A 295 -0.95 -0.91 5.15
N GLY A 296 -2.24 -0.67 4.86
CA GLY A 296 -3.17 -0.17 5.87
C GLY A 296 -3.36 -1.11 7.07
N THR A 297 -2.87 -2.36 6.99
CA THR A 297 -2.86 -3.30 8.12
C THR A 297 -1.56 -3.28 8.93
N TYR A 298 -0.61 -2.41 8.57
CA TYR A 298 0.72 -2.37 9.18
C TYR A 298 0.71 -1.51 10.44
N THR A 299 1.82 -1.56 11.16
CA THR A 299 2.04 -0.64 12.27
C THR A 299 2.99 0.49 11.88
N ASP A 300 3.20 1.43 12.80
CA ASP A 300 4.19 2.49 12.68
C ASP A 300 5.56 1.98 13.12
N LEU A 301 6.55 2.11 12.25
CA LEU A 301 7.96 2.19 12.60
C LEU A 301 8.31 3.65 12.87
N VAL A 302 8.78 3.93 14.08
CA VAL A 302 9.17 5.27 14.54
C VAL A 302 10.69 5.38 14.55
N LEU A 303 11.24 6.33 13.81
CA LEU A 303 12.66 6.67 13.87
C LEU A 303 12.92 7.44 15.18
N MET A 304 13.57 6.79 16.16
CA MET A 304 13.86 7.44 17.45
C MET A 304 14.86 8.58 17.31
N LYS A 305 14.91 9.47 18.30
CA LYS A 305 15.99 10.46 18.43
C LYS A 305 17.31 9.79 18.78
#